data_AF-A0A952LK18-F1
#
_entry.id   AF-A0A952LK18-F1
#
_cell.length_a   1.000
_cell.length_b   1.000
_cell.length_c   1.000
_cell.angle_alpha   90.00
_cell.angle_beta   90.00
_cell.angle_gamma   90.00
#
_symmetry.space_group_name_H-M   'P 1'
#
loop_
_entity.id
_entity.type
_entity.pdbx_description
1 polymer ?
#
loop_
_entity_poly.entity_id
_entity_poly.type
_entity_poly.pdbx_seq_one_letter_code
_entity_poly.pdbx_strand_id
1 'polypeptide(L)'
;MTIGIVARGEKAGVALVSSLGAIEHVAEGAVAGFVSLVVFDERNSATFFESQTGGVTGLFGNLYGFIEADTLPREIQEATRAGLISSGPHRPSPLSRFLAWDENGNIVSGHRFPQTPAQDGTPLNQSVLLTLQATGDNSKALQQVLEKNEFADAGIVALDTNNNVYCEDTKRVKRRGDTASVTMCTKNYSFGFSMNSIYPPTLIAELLTVKLSNSLRKASLPKQSHCISIKLDAEILKGAQPKVHINDNLAVMSIVTAETCWFENYCEGALLETGTPILLDGMFVGTILEESYITASNGNICSLSGQNELTLQYTKHQTPIR
;
A
#
# COMPACT_ATOMS: atom_id res chain seq x y z
N MET A 1 -2.25 5.01 22.32
CA MET A 1 -1.83 6.14 21.49
C MET A 1 -0.91 5.53 20.48
N THR A 2 -1.47 4.97 19.42
CA THR A 2 -0.88 3.83 18.72
C THR A 2 -1.77 3.43 17.54
N ILE A 3 -1.16 2.85 16.52
CA ILE A 3 -1.79 2.12 15.43
C ILE A 3 -1.17 0.74 15.32
N GLY A 4 -2.00 -0.29 15.23
CA GLY A 4 -1.58 -1.65 14.90
C GLY A 4 -2.12 -2.03 13.53
N ILE A 5 -1.30 -2.60 12.66
CA ILE A 5 -1.66 -3.01 11.31
C ILE A 5 -1.15 -4.43 11.07
N VAL A 6 -1.94 -5.25 10.39
CA VAL A 6 -1.51 -6.53 9.81
C VAL A 6 -1.97 -6.60 8.36
N ALA A 7 -1.20 -7.24 7.49
CA ALA A 7 -1.64 -7.57 6.15
C ALA A 7 -1.01 -8.85 5.62
N ARG A 8 -1.74 -9.46 4.68
CA ARG A 8 -1.29 -10.54 3.82
C ARG A 8 -1.58 -10.20 2.36
N GLY A 9 -0.66 -10.58 1.49
CA GLY A 9 -0.75 -10.41 0.05
C GLY A 9 0.65 -10.26 -0.55
N GLU A 10 0.75 -10.28 -1.88
CA GLU A 10 2.02 -9.98 -2.54
C GLU A 10 2.50 -8.58 -2.12
N LYS A 11 3.78 -8.47 -1.72
CA LYS A 11 4.40 -7.23 -1.21
C LYS A 11 3.70 -6.61 0.01
N ALA A 12 3.20 -7.42 0.94
CA ALA A 12 2.55 -6.95 2.17
C ALA A 12 3.45 -6.02 3.01
N GLY A 13 4.76 -6.28 3.07
CA GLY A 13 5.71 -5.40 3.77
C GLY A 13 5.74 -3.99 3.18
N VAL A 14 5.88 -3.88 1.85
CA VAL A 14 5.82 -2.60 1.12
C VAL A 14 4.48 -1.90 1.37
N ALA A 15 3.36 -2.63 1.34
CA ALA A 15 2.04 -2.06 1.58
C ALA A 15 1.94 -1.43 2.98
N LEU A 16 2.42 -2.12 4.02
CA LEU A 16 2.44 -1.60 5.39
C LEU A 16 3.32 -0.36 5.53
N VAL A 17 4.57 -0.43 5.05
CA VAL A 17 5.55 0.66 5.16
C VAL A 17 5.09 1.90 4.40
N SER A 18 4.68 1.74 3.14
CA SER A 18 4.21 2.86 2.31
C SER A 18 2.92 3.49 2.84
N SER A 19 1.99 2.68 3.35
CA SER A 19 0.72 3.19 3.87
C SER A 19 0.91 3.91 5.19
N LEU A 20 1.67 3.33 6.14
CA LEU A 20 1.97 4.01 7.40
C LEU A 20 2.79 5.29 7.17
N GLY A 21 3.80 5.27 6.29
CA GLY A 21 4.57 6.48 5.97
C GLY A 21 3.70 7.61 5.42
N ALA A 22 2.67 7.28 4.62
CA ALA A 22 1.70 8.27 4.17
C ALA A 22 0.84 8.83 5.32
N ILE A 23 0.44 7.97 6.28
CA ILE A 23 -0.32 8.40 7.46
C ILE A 23 0.53 9.25 8.40
N GLU A 24 1.79 8.89 8.63
CA GLU A 24 2.76 9.66 9.44
C GLU A 24 2.89 11.12 8.97
N HIS A 25 2.67 11.37 7.68
CA HIS A 25 2.78 12.70 7.09
C HIS A 25 1.54 13.58 7.27
N VAL A 26 0.34 12.99 7.27
CA VAL A 26 -0.91 13.75 7.22
C VAL A 26 -1.71 13.71 8.52
N ALA A 27 -1.44 12.73 9.39
CA ALA A 27 -2.18 12.55 10.62
C ALA A 27 -1.59 13.35 11.77
N GLU A 28 -2.45 13.77 12.68
CA GLU A 28 -2.06 14.37 13.95
C GLU A 28 -2.13 13.37 15.09
N GLY A 29 -1.45 13.69 16.19
CA GLY A 29 -1.48 12.90 17.42
C GLY A 29 -0.39 11.85 17.47
N ALA A 30 -0.74 10.65 17.92
CA ALA A 30 0.24 9.65 18.33
C ALA A 30 0.68 8.71 17.20
N VAL A 31 1.41 9.27 16.24
CA VAL A 31 1.99 8.57 15.09
C VAL A 31 3.43 9.05 14.86
N ALA A 32 4.20 8.40 13.98
CA ALA A 32 5.56 8.80 13.58
C ALA A 32 6.64 8.79 14.69
N GLY A 33 6.42 8.08 15.79
CA GLY A 33 7.39 7.93 16.88
C GLY A 33 8.14 6.61 16.83
N PHE A 34 7.76 5.65 17.68
CA PHE A 34 8.31 4.30 17.61
C PHE A 34 7.55 3.46 16.57
N VAL A 35 8.23 2.44 16.04
CA VAL A 35 7.64 1.37 15.25
C VAL A 35 8.28 0.04 15.61
N SER A 36 7.47 -1.01 15.67
CA SER A 36 7.91 -2.40 15.60
C SER A 36 7.22 -3.03 14.40
N LEU A 37 7.97 -3.75 13.60
CA LEU A 37 7.52 -4.35 12.35
C LEU A 37 8.09 -5.77 12.26
N VAL A 38 7.23 -6.73 11.98
CA VAL A 38 7.62 -8.09 11.58
C VAL A 38 7.12 -8.33 10.17
N VAL A 39 7.97 -8.92 9.34
CA VAL A 39 7.62 -9.37 7.98
C VAL A 39 7.97 -10.84 7.80
N PHE A 40 7.22 -11.52 6.96
CA PHE A 40 7.44 -12.92 6.62
C PHE A 40 7.59 -13.07 5.11
N ASP A 41 8.63 -13.80 4.71
CA ASP A 41 8.80 -14.26 3.33
C ASP A 41 7.84 -15.43 3.00
N GLU A 42 7.93 -15.95 1.78
CA GLU A 42 7.16 -17.11 1.31
C GLU A 42 7.49 -18.43 2.06
N ARG A 43 8.61 -18.47 2.78
CA ARG A 43 9.08 -19.64 3.55
C ARG A 43 8.72 -19.53 5.04
N ASN A 44 7.88 -18.57 5.41
CA ASN A 44 7.54 -18.23 6.80
C ASN A 44 8.73 -17.77 7.65
N SER A 45 9.81 -17.29 7.03
CA SER A 45 10.94 -16.72 7.77
C SER A 45 10.62 -15.30 8.23
N ALA A 46 10.62 -15.09 9.54
CA ALA A 46 10.33 -13.80 10.15
C ALA A 46 11.57 -12.91 10.17
N THR A 47 11.45 -11.67 9.69
CA THR A 47 12.43 -10.60 9.91
C THR A 47 11.79 -9.49 10.73
N PHE A 48 12.48 -9.06 11.78
CA PHE A 48 12.00 -8.04 12.71
C PHE A 48 12.80 -6.75 12.56
N PHE A 49 12.08 -5.62 12.52
CA PHE A 49 12.63 -4.28 12.46
C PHE A 49 12.01 -3.42 13.56
N GLU A 50 12.80 -2.53 14.15
CA GLU A 50 12.30 -1.58 15.15
C GLU A 50 13.00 -0.24 15.07
N SER A 51 12.27 0.82 15.42
CA SER A 51 12.83 2.15 15.68
C SER A 51 12.11 2.78 16.86
N GLN A 52 12.84 3.52 17.69
CA GLN A 52 12.26 4.36 18.75
C GLN A 52 11.76 5.70 18.20
N THR A 53 12.32 6.18 17.09
CA THR A 53 12.08 7.54 16.57
C THR A 53 11.81 7.56 15.08
N GLY A 54 10.88 8.41 14.66
CA GLY A 54 10.58 8.70 13.25
C GLY A 54 9.67 7.67 12.55
N GLY A 55 9.17 6.66 13.26
CA GLY A 55 8.27 5.66 12.70
C GLY A 55 8.91 4.88 11.55
N VAL A 56 8.13 4.55 10.52
CA VAL A 56 8.67 3.83 9.34
C VAL A 56 9.59 4.72 8.50
N THR A 57 9.37 6.03 8.52
CA THR A 57 10.25 7.01 7.86
C THR A 57 11.63 7.07 8.54
N GLY A 58 11.67 6.99 9.87
CA GLY A 58 12.92 6.90 10.62
C GLY A 58 13.65 5.57 10.41
N LEU A 59 12.89 4.49 10.16
CA LEU A 59 13.42 3.15 9.96
C LEU A 59 14.04 2.94 8.57
N PHE A 60 13.45 3.53 7.52
CA PHE A 60 13.83 3.28 6.13
C PHE A 60 14.23 4.54 5.34
N GLY A 61 14.33 5.70 6.00
CA GLY A 61 14.70 6.97 5.38
C GLY A 61 13.49 7.75 4.85
N ASN A 62 13.74 8.92 4.25
CA ASN A 62 12.67 9.81 3.77
C ASN A 62 11.80 9.13 2.70
N LEU A 63 10.59 8.72 3.11
CA LEU A 63 9.59 8.08 2.24
C LEU A 63 8.75 9.11 1.46
N TYR A 64 9.30 10.30 1.18
CA TYR A 64 8.57 11.37 0.50
C TYR A 64 8.32 11.01 -0.97
N GLY A 65 7.03 11.04 -1.37
CA GLY A 65 6.60 11.16 -2.76
C GLY A 65 7.09 10.06 -3.68
N PHE A 66 6.55 8.85 -3.55
CA PHE A 66 6.91 7.62 -4.30
C PHE A 66 8.07 6.87 -3.63
N ILE A 67 7.74 5.93 -2.74
CA ILE A 67 8.68 4.84 -2.44
C ILE A 67 8.84 4.08 -3.75
N GLU A 68 9.98 4.23 -4.41
CA GLU A 68 10.45 3.19 -5.31
C GLU A 68 10.64 1.95 -4.44
N ALA A 69 9.73 0.97 -4.57
CA ALA A 69 9.73 -0.24 -3.75
C ALA A 69 11.11 -0.90 -3.71
N ASP A 70 11.90 -0.70 -4.77
CA ASP A 70 13.24 -1.21 -5.00
C ASP A 70 14.30 -0.65 -4.02
N THR A 71 13.99 0.42 -3.27
CA THR A 71 14.87 1.01 -2.24
C THR A 71 14.71 0.40 -0.85
N LEU A 72 13.61 -0.31 -0.59
CA LEU A 72 13.37 -0.96 0.71
C LEU A 72 14.24 -2.22 0.86
N PRO A 73 14.52 -2.69 2.08
CA PRO A 73 15.19 -3.98 2.26
C PRO A 73 14.44 -5.11 1.55
N ARG A 74 15.19 -6.08 1.02
CA ARG A 74 14.62 -7.20 0.26
C ARG A 74 13.54 -7.95 1.04
N GLU A 75 13.73 -8.10 2.34
CA GLU A 75 12.79 -8.75 3.26
C GLU A 75 11.44 -8.02 3.30
N ILE A 76 11.43 -6.69 3.14
CA ILE A 76 10.20 -5.89 3.04
C ILE A 76 9.57 -6.04 1.65
N GLN A 77 10.40 -6.03 0.61
CA GLN A 77 9.95 -6.14 -0.79
C GLN A 77 9.27 -7.47 -1.08
N GLU A 78 9.85 -8.57 -0.58
CA GLU A 78 9.40 -9.94 -0.83
C GLU A 78 8.38 -10.43 0.22
N ALA A 79 8.10 -9.64 1.26
CA ALA A 79 7.19 -10.03 2.32
C ALA A 79 5.77 -10.33 1.79
N THR A 80 5.25 -11.50 2.14
CA THR A 80 3.86 -11.91 1.84
C THR A 80 2.92 -11.69 3.01
N ARG A 81 3.47 -11.57 4.23
CA ARG A 81 2.75 -11.14 5.42
C ARG A 81 3.59 -10.15 6.20
N ALA A 82 2.90 -9.23 6.86
CA ALA A 82 3.55 -8.27 7.72
C ALA A 82 2.59 -7.82 8.82
N GLY A 83 3.15 -7.46 9.97
CA GLY A 83 2.42 -6.75 11.00
C GLY A 83 3.30 -5.74 11.69
N LEU A 84 2.71 -4.61 12.06
CA LEU A 84 3.40 -3.55 12.77
C LEU A 84 2.55 -2.94 13.86
N ILE A 85 3.22 -2.29 14.78
CA ILE A 85 2.63 -1.36 15.73
C ILE A 85 3.49 -0.10 15.77
N SER A 86 2.85 1.06 15.72
CA SER A 86 3.50 2.37 15.75
C SER A 86 2.78 3.34 16.68
N SER A 87 3.46 4.38 17.14
CA SER A 87 2.95 5.38 18.08
C SER A 87 3.88 6.58 18.20
N GLY A 88 3.41 7.74 18.70
CA GLY A 88 4.19 8.97 18.86
C GLY A 88 5.32 8.95 19.93
N PRO A 89 5.07 8.61 21.21
CA PRO A 89 6.16 8.63 22.20
C PRO A 89 7.03 7.36 22.17
N HIS A 90 8.26 7.48 22.67
CA HIS A 90 9.13 6.35 23.01
C HIS A 90 8.41 5.28 23.84
N ARG A 91 8.90 4.05 23.75
CA ARG A 91 8.40 2.94 24.57
C ARG A 91 9.52 2.20 25.28
N PRO A 92 9.21 1.53 26.41
CA PRO A 92 10.17 0.64 27.05
C PRO A 92 10.64 -0.47 26.10
N SER A 93 11.95 -0.58 25.93
CA SER A 93 12.57 -1.68 25.20
C SER A 93 12.42 -3.02 25.94
N PRO A 94 12.49 -4.17 25.24
CA PRO A 94 12.58 -4.29 23.77
C PRO A 94 11.24 -3.96 23.11
N LEU A 95 11.24 -3.34 21.92
CA LEU A 95 9.98 -2.96 21.25
C LEU A 95 9.26 -4.18 20.65
N SER A 96 9.98 -5.28 20.43
CA SER A 96 9.41 -6.57 20.03
C SER A 96 8.24 -7.03 20.91
N ARG A 97 8.19 -6.65 22.20
CA ARG A 97 7.10 -7.02 23.12
C ARG A 97 5.71 -6.53 22.68
N PHE A 98 5.64 -5.48 21.87
CA PHE A 98 4.37 -4.87 21.43
C PHE A 98 3.71 -5.65 20.28
N LEU A 99 4.44 -6.58 19.66
CA LEU A 99 3.94 -7.54 18.68
C LEU A 99 4.06 -8.95 19.24
N ALA A 100 3.21 -9.85 18.76
CA ALA A 100 3.38 -11.28 18.97
C ALA A 100 3.27 -11.98 17.61
N TRP A 101 4.13 -12.95 17.35
CA TRP A 101 4.10 -13.75 16.14
C TRP A 101 4.68 -15.14 16.40
N ASP A 102 4.46 -16.07 15.46
CA ASP A 102 5.02 -17.42 15.52
C ASP A 102 5.70 -17.86 14.22
N GLU A 103 6.27 -19.07 14.23
CA GLU A 103 6.95 -19.70 13.09
C GLU A 103 6.01 -20.07 11.93
N ASN A 104 4.71 -20.18 12.20
CA ASN A 104 3.72 -20.45 11.16
C ASN A 104 3.30 -19.15 10.44
N GLY A 105 3.68 -18.00 10.99
CA GLY A 105 3.38 -16.67 10.51
C GLY A 105 1.98 -16.19 10.87
N ASN A 106 1.46 -16.63 12.01
CA ASN A 106 0.41 -15.92 12.72
C ASN A 106 0.99 -14.63 13.29
N ILE A 107 0.23 -13.53 13.22
CA ILE A 107 0.68 -12.22 13.69
C ILE A 107 -0.41 -11.58 14.53
N VAL A 108 -0.04 -11.03 15.68
CA VAL A 108 -0.90 -10.23 16.55
C VAL A 108 -0.23 -8.89 16.82
N SER A 109 -0.93 -7.84 16.43
CA SER A 109 -0.64 -6.45 16.74
C SER A 109 -1.84 -5.85 17.49
N GLY A 110 -1.87 -4.54 17.64
CA GLY A 110 -2.96 -3.84 18.26
C GLY A 110 -2.65 -2.38 18.52
N HIS A 111 -3.45 -1.80 19.40
CA HIS A 111 -3.25 -0.45 19.87
C HIS A 111 -3.49 -0.38 21.38
N ARG A 112 -3.09 0.74 21.98
CA ARG A 112 -2.89 0.99 23.40
C ARG A 112 -1.74 0.15 23.94
N PHE A 113 -2.02 -0.84 24.79
CA PHE A 113 -1.00 -1.63 25.47
C PHE A 113 -1.27 -3.14 25.35
N PRO A 114 -1.26 -3.69 24.12
CA PRO A 114 -1.55 -5.11 23.88
C PRO A 114 -0.57 -6.07 24.57
N GLN A 115 0.63 -5.59 24.93
CA GLN A 115 1.67 -6.31 25.66
C GLN A 115 1.49 -6.34 27.19
N THR A 116 0.43 -5.73 27.72
CA THR A 116 0.17 -5.73 29.16
C THR A 116 -0.32 -7.11 29.59
N PRO A 117 0.13 -7.63 30.75
CA PRO A 117 -0.39 -8.88 31.29
C PRO A 117 -1.92 -8.89 31.38
N ALA A 118 -2.51 -9.97 30.90
CA ALA A 118 -3.88 -10.41 31.15
C ALA A 118 -4.05 -10.87 32.61
N GLN A 119 -5.26 -11.27 32.97
CA GLN A 119 -5.55 -11.76 34.34
C GLN A 119 -4.68 -12.95 34.78
N ASP A 120 -4.23 -13.77 33.83
CA ASP A 120 -3.38 -14.94 34.08
C ASP A 120 -1.87 -14.61 34.07
N GLY A 121 -1.50 -13.33 33.92
CA GLY A 121 -0.11 -12.88 33.84
C GLY A 121 0.50 -12.94 32.44
N THR A 122 -0.15 -13.58 31.47
CA THR A 122 0.32 -13.65 30.08
C THR A 122 0.01 -12.35 29.35
N PRO A 123 0.94 -11.74 28.58
CA PRO A 123 0.62 -10.58 27.76
C PRO A 123 -0.59 -10.83 26.85
N LEU A 124 -1.53 -9.89 26.76
CA LEU A 124 -2.78 -10.11 26.02
C LEU A 124 -2.55 -10.47 24.55
N ASN A 125 -1.60 -9.82 23.87
CA ASN A 125 -1.21 -10.18 22.50
C ASN A 125 -0.72 -11.63 22.39
N GLN A 126 -0.01 -12.13 23.41
CA GLN A 126 0.44 -13.51 23.46
C GLN A 126 -0.73 -14.48 23.71
N SER A 127 -1.68 -14.15 24.61
CA SER A 127 -2.88 -14.97 24.82
C SER A 127 -3.74 -15.09 23.56
N VAL A 128 -3.84 -14.00 22.78
CA VAL A 128 -4.50 -14.00 21.47
C VAL A 128 -3.72 -14.86 20.49
N LEU A 129 -2.40 -14.74 20.41
CA LEU A 129 -1.56 -15.55 19.51
C LEU A 129 -1.73 -17.05 19.80
N LEU A 130 -1.69 -17.46 21.08
CA LEU A 130 -1.90 -18.85 21.48
C LEU A 130 -3.30 -19.37 21.08
N THR A 131 -4.32 -18.50 21.16
CA THR A 131 -5.68 -18.85 20.75
C THR A 131 -5.80 -18.95 19.23
N LEU A 132 -5.15 -18.04 18.51
CA LEU A 132 -5.06 -18.03 17.05
C LEU A 132 -4.35 -19.29 16.52
N GLN A 133 -3.26 -19.70 17.16
CA GLN A 133 -2.57 -20.96 16.88
C GLN A 133 -3.47 -22.18 17.06
N ALA A 134 -4.24 -22.21 18.14
CA ALA A 134 -5.07 -23.36 18.50
C ALA A 134 -6.36 -23.44 17.66
N THR A 135 -6.91 -22.30 17.23
CA THR A 135 -8.27 -22.23 16.68
C THR A 135 -8.40 -21.52 15.35
N GLY A 136 -7.31 -20.96 14.81
CA GLY A 136 -7.37 -20.05 13.66
C GLY A 136 -8.14 -18.78 13.99
N ASP A 137 -8.78 -18.19 12.99
CA ASP A 137 -9.62 -16.99 13.09
C ASP A 137 -10.98 -17.19 13.75
N ASN A 138 -11.15 -18.26 14.53
CA ASN A 138 -12.38 -18.54 15.25
C ASN A 138 -12.74 -17.35 16.15
N SER A 139 -13.58 -16.48 15.62
CA SER A 139 -13.86 -15.18 16.22
C SER A 139 -14.50 -15.32 17.60
N LYS A 140 -15.25 -16.41 17.83
CA LYS A 140 -15.83 -16.71 19.14
C LYS A 140 -14.74 -17.05 20.17
N ALA A 141 -13.74 -17.83 19.81
CA ALA A 141 -12.63 -18.16 20.70
C ALA A 141 -11.78 -16.92 21.01
N LEU A 142 -11.45 -16.12 20.00
CA LEU A 142 -10.71 -14.86 20.16
C LEU A 142 -11.49 -13.83 20.99
N GLN A 143 -12.80 -13.72 20.77
CA GLN A 143 -13.68 -12.86 21.56
C GLN A 143 -13.72 -13.27 23.03
N GLN A 144 -13.75 -14.57 23.33
CA GLN A 144 -13.70 -15.06 24.72
C GLN A 144 -12.42 -14.64 25.44
N VAL A 145 -11.28 -14.53 24.75
CA VAL A 145 -10.05 -13.99 25.34
C VAL A 145 -10.23 -12.53 25.74
N LEU A 146 -10.83 -11.71 24.88
CA LEU A 146 -11.07 -10.29 25.16
C LEU A 146 -12.15 -10.08 26.24
N GLU A 147 -13.18 -10.92 26.28
CA GLU A 147 -14.23 -10.87 27.31
C GLU A 147 -13.70 -11.21 28.70
N LYS A 148 -12.83 -12.21 28.82
CA LYS A 148 -12.12 -12.53 30.06
C LYS A 148 -11.22 -11.38 30.52
N ASN A 149 -10.76 -10.54 29.58
CA ASN A 149 -9.85 -9.43 29.82
C ASN A 149 -10.51 -8.07 29.55
N GLU A 150 -11.79 -7.92 29.88
CA GLU A 150 -12.61 -6.76 29.47
C GLU A 150 -12.09 -5.39 29.95
N PHE A 151 -11.29 -5.37 31.01
CA PHE A 151 -10.69 -4.16 31.60
C PHE A 151 -9.26 -3.85 31.10
N ALA A 152 -8.67 -4.70 30.27
CA ALA A 152 -7.38 -4.43 29.66
C ALA A 152 -7.46 -3.16 28.79
N ASP A 153 -6.40 -2.35 28.77
CA ASP A 153 -6.33 -1.16 27.92
C ASP A 153 -5.64 -1.52 26.60
N ALA A 154 -6.35 -2.31 25.79
CA ALA A 154 -5.86 -2.84 24.52
C ALA A 154 -7.01 -3.03 23.52
N GLY A 155 -6.73 -2.72 22.26
CA GLY A 155 -7.43 -3.30 21.12
C GLY A 155 -6.46 -4.14 20.31
N ILE A 156 -6.98 -5.16 19.64
CA ILE A 156 -6.21 -6.21 19.01
C ILE A 156 -6.51 -6.24 17.52
N VAL A 157 -5.47 -6.49 16.73
CA VAL A 157 -5.61 -6.90 15.34
C VAL A 157 -4.72 -8.11 15.10
N ALA A 158 -5.26 -9.15 14.49
CA ALA A 158 -4.61 -10.41 14.30
C ALA A 158 -4.82 -10.94 12.87
N LEU A 159 -3.82 -11.65 12.37
CA LEU A 159 -3.79 -12.29 11.06
C LEU A 159 -3.38 -13.75 11.25
N ASP A 160 -4.21 -14.66 10.76
CA ASP A 160 -3.90 -16.10 10.75
C ASP A 160 -3.16 -16.53 9.47
N THR A 161 -2.75 -17.79 9.43
CA THR A 161 -2.10 -18.39 8.26
C THR A 161 -3.02 -18.60 7.05
N ASN A 162 -4.34 -18.47 7.22
CA ASN A 162 -5.36 -18.69 6.19
C ASN A 162 -5.88 -17.40 5.53
N ASN A 163 -5.26 -16.24 5.79
CA ASN A 163 -5.64 -14.89 5.32
C ASN A 163 -6.73 -14.22 6.17
N ASN A 164 -7.19 -14.85 7.24
CA ASN A 164 -8.27 -14.27 8.00
C ASN A 164 -7.75 -13.22 8.96
N VAL A 165 -8.52 -12.15 9.11
CA VAL A 165 -8.18 -11.00 9.94
C VAL A 165 -9.21 -10.87 11.04
N TYR A 166 -8.76 -10.84 12.28
CA TYR A 166 -9.57 -10.53 13.44
C TYR A 166 -9.17 -9.15 13.97
N CYS A 167 -10.15 -8.27 14.24
CA CYS A 167 -9.85 -6.96 14.83
C CYS A 167 -10.95 -6.56 15.80
N GLU A 168 -10.60 -6.43 17.08
CA GLU A 168 -11.56 -6.11 18.12
C GLU A 168 -10.92 -5.38 19.30
N ASP A 169 -11.71 -4.52 19.91
CA ASP A 169 -11.36 -3.80 21.12
C ASP A 169 -11.87 -4.53 22.37
N THR A 170 -11.10 -4.47 23.46
CA THR A 170 -11.62 -4.82 24.79
C THR A 170 -12.79 -3.89 25.17
N LYS A 171 -13.67 -4.31 26.08
CA LYS A 171 -14.82 -3.48 26.48
C LYS A 171 -14.40 -2.12 27.03
N ARG A 172 -13.26 -2.03 27.71
CA ARG A 172 -12.69 -0.74 28.15
C ARG A 172 -12.35 0.17 26.98
N VAL A 173 -11.70 -0.35 25.94
CA VAL A 173 -11.25 0.45 24.79
C VAL A 173 -12.43 0.84 23.89
N LYS A 174 -13.46 -0.02 23.75
CA LYS A 174 -14.72 0.30 23.03
C LYS A 174 -15.45 1.52 23.56
N ARG A 175 -15.22 1.92 24.82
CA ARG A 175 -15.84 3.11 25.43
C ARG A 175 -15.15 4.42 25.05
N ARG A 176 -14.02 4.36 24.33
CA ARG A 176 -13.29 5.53 23.90
C ARG A 176 -13.94 6.13 22.65
N GLY A 177 -13.93 7.47 22.55
CA GLY A 177 -14.41 8.20 21.37
C GLY A 177 -13.33 8.52 20.34
N ASP A 178 -12.11 8.01 20.52
CA ASP A 178 -10.93 8.35 19.70
C ASP A 178 -10.32 7.14 18.99
N THR A 179 -11.12 6.10 18.72
CA THR A 179 -10.68 4.87 18.07
C THR A 179 -11.25 4.73 16.66
N ALA A 180 -10.54 3.97 15.83
CA ALA A 180 -11.04 3.49 14.54
C ALA A 180 -10.39 2.15 14.22
N SER A 181 -11.13 1.28 13.55
CA SER A 181 -10.65 -0.04 13.11
C SER A 181 -11.30 -0.43 11.79
N VAL A 182 -10.58 -1.23 11.01
CA VAL A 182 -11.06 -1.78 9.73
C VAL A 182 -10.50 -3.19 9.57
N THR A 183 -11.31 -4.06 8.98
CA THR A 183 -10.88 -5.36 8.45
C THR A 183 -11.28 -5.47 6.99
N MET A 184 -10.43 -6.10 6.18
CA MET A 184 -10.67 -6.35 4.77
C MET A 184 -10.11 -7.71 4.41
N CYS A 185 -10.95 -8.59 3.86
CA CYS A 185 -10.55 -9.91 3.39
C CYS A 185 -11.04 -10.11 1.95
N THR A 186 -10.12 -10.43 1.06
CA THR A 186 -10.41 -10.80 -0.34
C THR A 186 -9.76 -12.14 -0.65
N LYS A 187 -9.95 -12.65 -1.87
CA LYS A 187 -9.27 -13.87 -2.33
C LYS A 187 -7.74 -13.71 -2.42
N ASN A 188 -7.26 -12.50 -2.73
CA ASN A 188 -5.85 -12.26 -3.09
C ASN A 188 -5.05 -11.57 -1.98
N TYR A 189 -5.72 -10.81 -1.12
CA TYR A 189 -5.09 -10.09 -0.01
C TYR A 189 -6.07 -9.89 1.13
N SER A 190 -5.53 -9.66 2.33
CA SER A 190 -6.28 -9.23 3.49
C SER A 190 -5.46 -8.27 4.33
N PHE A 191 -6.14 -7.42 5.09
CA PHE A 191 -5.51 -6.57 6.08
C PHE A 191 -6.50 -6.19 7.18
N GLY A 192 -5.95 -5.77 8.30
CA GLY A 192 -6.70 -5.10 9.35
C GLY A 192 -5.86 -4.10 10.07
N PHE A 193 -6.51 -3.13 10.69
CA PHE A 193 -5.86 -2.22 11.61
C PHE A 193 -6.81 -1.74 12.70
N SER A 194 -6.22 -1.32 13.81
CA SER A 194 -6.89 -0.58 14.88
C SER A 194 -5.99 0.57 15.32
N MET A 195 -6.59 1.71 15.68
CA MET A 195 -5.85 2.87 16.14
C MET A 195 -6.57 3.65 17.22
N ASN A 196 -5.81 4.44 17.99
CA ASN A 196 -6.37 5.46 18.84
C ASN A 196 -5.50 6.70 18.97
N SER A 197 -6.14 7.84 19.24
CA SER A 197 -5.49 9.14 19.42
C SER A 197 -4.65 9.56 18.20
N ILE A 198 -5.14 9.19 17.02
CA ILE A 198 -4.64 9.62 15.72
C ILE A 198 -5.81 10.33 15.03
N TYR A 199 -5.60 11.55 14.57
CA TYR A 199 -6.68 12.45 14.15
C TYR A 199 -6.47 12.98 12.72
N PRO A 200 -7.56 13.24 11.99
CA PRO A 200 -8.96 12.90 12.32
C PRO A 200 -9.25 11.40 12.06
N PRO A 201 -9.83 10.65 13.03
CA PRO A 201 -9.82 9.18 13.01
C PRO A 201 -10.52 8.58 11.78
N THR A 202 -11.68 9.10 11.38
CA THR A 202 -12.41 8.61 10.21
C THR A 202 -11.62 8.80 8.92
N LEU A 203 -11.09 10.00 8.68
CA LEU A 203 -10.31 10.31 7.48
C LEU A 203 -9.04 9.46 7.40
N ILE A 204 -8.34 9.29 8.53
CA ILE A 204 -7.13 8.46 8.58
C ILE A 204 -7.46 6.99 8.34
N ALA A 205 -8.57 6.46 8.87
CA ALA A 205 -9.00 5.10 8.61
C ALA A 205 -9.33 4.88 7.13
N GLU A 206 -10.06 5.81 6.52
CA GLU A 206 -10.41 5.75 5.09
C GLU A 206 -9.17 5.81 4.20
N LEU A 207 -8.26 6.77 4.45
CA LEU A 207 -7.02 6.91 3.71
C LEU A 207 -6.14 5.66 3.82
N LEU A 208 -5.97 5.13 5.03
CA LEU A 208 -5.19 3.93 5.27
C LEU A 208 -5.80 2.72 4.55
N THR A 209 -7.12 2.58 4.58
CA THR A 209 -7.86 1.52 3.87
C THR A 209 -7.61 1.59 2.36
N VAL A 210 -7.71 2.79 1.77
CA VAL A 210 -7.48 3.01 0.34
C VAL A 210 -6.02 2.74 -0.03
N LYS A 211 -5.05 3.20 0.78
CA LYS A 211 -3.61 2.99 0.53
C LYS A 211 -3.24 1.50 0.58
N LEU A 212 -3.64 0.78 1.64
CA LEU A 212 -3.40 -0.65 1.78
C LEU A 212 -4.05 -1.43 0.63
N SER A 213 -5.33 -1.16 0.35
CA SER A 213 -6.05 -1.83 -0.75
C SER A 213 -5.38 -1.58 -2.09
N ASN A 214 -4.99 -0.34 -2.40
CA ASN A 214 -4.31 -0.02 -3.65
C ASN A 214 -2.95 -0.71 -3.77
N SER A 215 -2.14 -0.69 -2.71
CA SER A 215 -0.81 -1.31 -2.73
C SER A 215 -0.90 -2.83 -2.92
N LEU A 216 -1.74 -3.50 -2.14
CA LEU A 216 -1.89 -4.96 -2.19
C LEU A 216 -2.56 -5.41 -3.50
N ARG A 217 -3.57 -4.68 -3.97
CA ARG A 217 -4.23 -4.96 -5.25
C ARG A 217 -3.27 -4.81 -6.41
N LYS A 218 -2.49 -3.72 -6.47
CA LYS A 218 -1.50 -3.49 -7.54
C LYS A 218 -0.45 -4.60 -7.58
N ALA A 219 0.02 -5.04 -6.41
CA ALA A 219 0.97 -6.14 -6.32
C ALA A 219 0.35 -7.47 -6.81
N SER A 220 -0.93 -7.72 -6.53
CA SER A 220 -1.63 -8.94 -6.94
C SER A 220 -2.02 -9.00 -8.42
N LEU A 221 -1.88 -7.90 -9.17
CA LEU A 221 -2.14 -7.92 -10.60
C LEU A 221 -0.95 -8.58 -11.30
N PRO A 222 -1.17 -9.43 -12.32
CA PRO A 222 -0.08 -9.96 -13.14
C PRO A 222 0.79 -8.79 -13.60
N LYS A 223 2.12 -8.89 -13.47
CA LYS A 223 3.08 -7.95 -14.08
C LYS A 223 2.87 -7.95 -15.59
N GLN A 224 1.93 -7.15 -16.03
CA GLN A 224 1.65 -6.81 -17.40
C GLN A 224 1.59 -5.29 -17.46
N SER A 225 2.60 -4.63 -16.88
CA SER A 225 2.96 -3.27 -17.27
C SER A 225 3.50 -3.40 -18.68
N HIS A 226 2.62 -3.24 -19.67
CA HIS A 226 3.06 -3.09 -21.04
C HIS A 226 3.47 -1.64 -21.18
N CYS A 227 4.66 -1.42 -21.72
CA CYS A 227 5.21 -0.09 -21.89
C CYS A 227 5.33 0.22 -23.37
N ILE A 228 5.13 1.48 -23.72
CA ILE A 228 5.49 2.03 -25.03
C ILE A 228 6.63 3.02 -24.84
N SER A 229 7.51 3.13 -25.83
CA SER A 229 8.56 4.15 -25.85
C SER A 229 8.17 5.28 -26.79
N ILE A 230 8.36 6.51 -26.36
CA ILE A 230 8.13 7.72 -27.15
C ILE A 230 9.44 8.45 -27.28
N LYS A 231 9.77 8.86 -28.50
CA LYS A 231 10.95 9.66 -28.82
C LYS A 231 10.51 10.95 -29.51
N LEU A 232 11.42 11.92 -29.58
CA LEU A 232 11.14 13.23 -30.19
C LEU A 232 10.78 13.16 -31.69
N ASP A 233 11.11 12.06 -32.36
CA ASP A 233 10.79 11.82 -33.77
C ASP A 233 9.37 11.25 -34.01
N ALA A 234 8.59 11.01 -32.95
CA ALA A 234 7.18 10.66 -33.10
C ALA A 234 6.39 11.84 -33.69
N GLU A 235 5.62 11.57 -34.74
CA GLU A 235 4.88 12.61 -35.47
C GLU A 235 3.59 13.02 -34.75
N ILE A 236 3.27 14.32 -34.72
CA ILE A 236 1.94 14.80 -34.31
C ILE A 236 1.07 14.96 -35.56
N LEU A 237 -0.04 14.24 -35.62
CA LEU A 237 -0.96 14.21 -36.75
C LEU A 237 -2.31 14.83 -36.37
N LYS A 238 -2.91 15.55 -37.32
CA LYS A 238 -4.28 16.06 -37.17
C LYS A 238 -5.29 14.92 -37.36
N GLY A 239 -6.24 14.80 -36.43
CA GLY A 239 -7.36 13.89 -36.59
C GLY A 239 -8.45 14.13 -35.56
N ALA A 240 -9.66 13.65 -35.84
CA ALA A 240 -10.83 13.95 -35.01
C ALA A 240 -10.84 13.25 -33.64
N GLN A 241 -10.09 12.16 -33.49
CA GLN A 241 -10.05 11.37 -32.26
C GLN A 241 -8.61 11.17 -31.81
N PRO A 242 -8.30 11.41 -30.52
CA PRO A 242 -6.98 11.19 -29.98
C PRO A 242 -6.64 9.70 -30.03
N LYS A 243 -5.44 9.38 -30.53
CA LYS A 243 -4.94 8.01 -30.58
C LYS A 243 -3.43 7.97 -30.82
N VAL A 244 -2.80 6.90 -30.37
CA VAL A 244 -1.38 6.63 -30.54
C VAL A 244 -1.18 5.45 -31.48
N HIS A 245 -0.33 5.61 -32.48
CA HIS A 245 0.11 4.50 -33.33
C HIS A 245 1.49 4.02 -32.89
N ILE A 246 1.62 2.72 -32.65
CA ILE A 246 2.87 2.07 -32.30
C ILE A 246 3.29 1.06 -33.36
N ASN A 247 4.57 0.72 -33.38
CA ASN A 247 5.11 -0.40 -34.16
C ASN A 247 5.26 -1.68 -33.32
N ASP A 248 5.74 -2.76 -33.95
CA ASP A 248 5.97 -4.07 -33.33
C ASP A 248 6.96 -4.03 -32.15
N ASN A 249 7.83 -3.02 -32.09
CA ASN A 249 8.76 -2.80 -30.98
C ASN A 249 8.15 -1.96 -29.85
N LEU A 250 6.83 -1.70 -29.89
CA LEU A 250 6.10 -0.83 -28.97
C LEU A 250 6.61 0.62 -28.94
N ALA A 251 7.30 1.06 -30.00
CA ALA A 251 7.70 2.46 -30.13
C ALA A 251 6.58 3.26 -30.81
N VAL A 252 6.29 4.44 -30.27
CA VAL A 252 5.31 5.38 -30.82
C VAL A 252 5.85 5.94 -32.13
N MET A 253 5.08 5.77 -33.20
CA MET A 253 5.35 6.34 -34.51
C MET A 253 4.64 7.67 -34.70
N SER A 254 3.39 7.76 -34.24
CA SER A 254 2.60 8.99 -34.38
C SER A 254 1.53 9.12 -33.30
N ILE A 255 1.21 10.36 -32.95
CA ILE A 255 0.16 10.75 -32.02
C ILE A 255 -0.84 11.61 -32.79
N VAL A 256 -2.09 11.16 -32.84
CA VAL A 256 -3.18 11.88 -33.50
C VAL A 256 -3.91 12.73 -32.47
N THR A 257 -4.18 13.99 -32.78
CA THR A 257 -4.97 14.90 -31.94
C THR A 257 -5.84 15.83 -32.78
N ALA A 258 -6.97 16.27 -32.20
CA ALA A 258 -7.84 17.28 -32.78
C ALA A 258 -7.39 18.70 -32.44
N GLU A 259 -6.54 18.84 -31.41
CA GLU A 259 -6.10 20.13 -30.90
C GLU A 259 -5.12 20.79 -31.86
N THR A 260 -5.43 22.04 -32.23
CA THR A 260 -4.62 22.78 -33.20
C THR A 260 -3.37 23.41 -32.58
N CYS A 261 -3.31 23.58 -31.25
CA CYS A 261 -2.18 24.24 -30.59
C CYS A 261 -0.84 23.53 -30.89
N TRP A 262 -0.86 22.20 -31.01
CA TRP A 262 0.32 21.38 -31.24
C TRP A 262 1.04 21.68 -32.57
N PHE A 263 0.37 22.42 -33.46
CA PHE A 263 0.88 22.84 -34.77
C PHE A 263 1.32 24.31 -34.81
N GLU A 264 1.17 25.04 -33.72
CA GLU A 264 1.61 26.43 -33.59
C GLU A 264 3.11 26.51 -33.26
N ASN A 265 3.67 27.72 -33.23
CA ASN A 265 5.09 27.96 -32.91
C ASN A 265 5.52 27.41 -31.55
N TYR A 266 4.58 27.25 -30.61
CA TYR A 266 4.79 26.65 -29.30
C TYR A 266 3.47 26.14 -28.72
N CYS A 267 3.44 24.90 -28.24
CA CYS A 267 2.42 24.42 -27.32
C CYS A 267 3.05 23.52 -26.25
N GLU A 268 2.44 23.50 -25.08
CA GLU A 268 2.84 22.64 -23.98
C GLU A 268 1.61 22.08 -23.27
N GLY A 269 1.70 20.85 -22.75
CA GLY A 269 0.60 20.20 -22.06
C GLY A 269 0.63 18.68 -22.15
N ALA A 270 -0.50 18.06 -21.89
CA ALA A 270 -0.69 16.62 -21.99
C ALA A 270 -1.20 16.22 -23.38
N LEU A 271 -0.28 16.06 -24.34
CA LEU A 271 -0.65 15.54 -25.68
C LEU A 271 -1.15 14.08 -25.62
N LEU A 272 -0.74 13.34 -24.58
CA LEU A 272 -1.13 11.96 -24.30
C LEU A 272 -1.86 11.90 -22.97
N GLU A 273 -3.19 11.95 -23.02
CA GLU A 273 -4.04 11.89 -21.84
C GLU A 273 -4.29 10.43 -21.40
N THR A 274 -4.54 10.23 -20.10
CA THR A 274 -4.97 8.92 -19.59
C THR A 274 -6.23 8.46 -20.32
N GLY A 275 -6.21 7.22 -20.82
CA GLY A 275 -7.30 6.65 -21.61
C GLY A 275 -7.13 6.78 -23.13
N THR A 276 -6.11 7.51 -23.62
CA THR A 276 -5.84 7.61 -25.06
C THR A 276 -5.63 6.23 -25.68
N PRO A 277 -6.40 5.85 -26.74
CA PRO A 277 -6.27 4.57 -27.43
C PRO A 277 -4.89 4.38 -28.07
N ILE A 278 -4.37 3.15 -27.98
CA ILE A 278 -3.14 2.71 -28.62
C ILE A 278 -3.46 1.69 -29.69
N LEU A 279 -2.91 1.91 -30.89
CA LEU A 279 -3.14 1.09 -32.06
C LEU A 279 -1.82 0.51 -32.56
N LEU A 280 -1.77 -0.81 -32.74
CA LEU A 280 -0.72 -1.53 -33.46
C LEU A 280 -1.31 -2.01 -34.80
N ASP A 281 -0.75 -1.57 -35.92
CA ASP A 281 -1.28 -1.85 -37.26
C ASP A 281 -2.78 -1.54 -37.41
N GLY A 282 -3.23 -0.46 -36.77
CA GLY A 282 -4.63 -0.04 -36.76
C GLY A 282 -5.54 -0.84 -35.82
N MET A 283 -5.04 -1.89 -35.16
CA MET A 283 -5.78 -2.65 -34.16
C MET A 283 -5.61 -2.04 -32.78
N PHE A 284 -6.72 -1.84 -32.06
CA PHE A 284 -6.70 -1.41 -30.67
C PHE A 284 -6.02 -2.45 -29.79
N VAL A 285 -4.93 -2.06 -29.12
CA VAL A 285 -4.18 -2.92 -28.20
C VAL A 285 -4.31 -2.48 -26.74
N GLY A 286 -4.80 -1.26 -26.48
CA GLY A 286 -4.83 -0.73 -25.14
C GLY A 286 -5.08 0.77 -25.00
N THR A 287 -4.97 1.27 -23.77
CA THR A 287 -5.04 2.70 -23.46
C THR A 287 -3.91 3.17 -22.55
N ILE A 288 -3.44 4.40 -22.77
CA ILE A 288 -2.44 5.08 -21.94
C ILE A 288 -2.91 5.16 -20.48
N LEU A 289 -2.02 4.89 -19.52
CA LEU A 289 -2.31 4.97 -18.08
C LEU A 289 -1.85 6.27 -17.44
N GLU A 290 -0.84 6.91 -18.00
CA GLU A 290 -0.12 8.02 -17.38
C GLU A 290 0.02 9.16 -18.39
N GLU A 291 -0.18 10.39 -17.91
CA GLU A 291 0.00 11.59 -18.71
C GLU A 291 1.46 12.01 -18.72
N SER A 292 1.91 12.55 -19.86
CA SER A 292 3.24 13.13 -20.01
C SER A 292 3.17 14.63 -20.26
N TYR A 293 4.12 15.39 -19.72
CA TYR A 293 4.25 16.81 -20.04
C TYR A 293 5.06 16.94 -21.32
N ILE A 294 4.42 17.35 -22.41
CA ILE A 294 5.04 17.44 -23.72
C ILE A 294 5.13 18.91 -24.12
N THR A 295 6.28 19.30 -24.67
CA THR A 295 6.39 20.55 -25.42
C THR A 295 6.53 20.23 -26.90
N ALA A 296 5.89 21.04 -27.73
CA ALA A 296 5.93 20.88 -29.18
C ALA A 296 6.02 22.24 -29.90
N SER A 297 6.57 22.22 -31.10
CA SER A 297 6.63 23.36 -32.00
C SER A 297 6.38 22.90 -33.42
N ASN A 298 5.45 23.54 -34.11
CA ASN A 298 5.12 23.29 -35.51
C ASN A 298 4.83 21.81 -35.81
N GLY A 299 4.13 21.11 -34.91
CA GLY A 299 3.79 19.70 -35.04
C GLY A 299 4.91 18.72 -34.67
N ASN A 300 6.04 19.20 -34.14
CA ASN A 300 7.16 18.37 -33.72
C ASN A 300 7.31 18.38 -32.21
N ILE A 301 7.57 17.21 -31.62
CA ILE A 301 7.85 17.08 -30.20
C ILE A 301 9.24 17.66 -29.92
N CYS A 302 9.31 18.62 -28.99
CA CYS A 302 10.55 19.25 -28.55
C CYS A 302 11.07 18.67 -27.23
N SER A 303 10.19 18.22 -26.34
CA SER A 303 10.56 17.60 -25.07
C SER A 303 9.48 16.67 -24.55
N LEU A 304 9.88 15.60 -23.85
CA LEU A 304 9.04 14.63 -23.18
C LEU A 304 9.37 14.63 -21.69
N SER A 305 8.63 15.38 -20.88
CA SER A 305 8.87 15.56 -19.44
C SER A 305 10.32 16.01 -19.12
N GLY A 306 10.89 16.86 -19.98
CA GLY A 306 12.28 17.32 -19.87
C GLY A 306 13.33 16.34 -20.43
N GLN A 307 12.90 15.22 -21.01
CA GLN A 307 13.76 14.19 -21.60
C GLN A 307 13.57 14.09 -23.13
N ASN A 308 14.46 13.34 -23.78
CA ASN A 308 14.38 13.03 -25.23
C ASN A 308 13.63 11.72 -25.52
N GLU A 309 13.43 10.90 -24.50
CA GLU A 309 12.71 9.64 -24.57
C GLU A 309 11.92 9.44 -23.29
N LEU A 310 10.73 8.88 -23.42
CA LEU A 310 9.84 8.57 -22.32
C LEU A 310 9.26 7.18 -22.49
N THR A 311 9.17 6.45 -21.37
CA THR A 311 8.45 5.18 -21.32
C THR A 311 7.12 5.40 -20.60
N LEU A 312 6.00 5.07 -21.26
CA LEU A 312 4.67 5.18 -20.67
C LEU A 312 4.04 3.80 -20.50
N GLN A 313 3.34 3.61 -19.39
CA GLN A 313 2.54 2.41 -19.17
C GLN A 313 1.21 2.48 -19.90
N TYR A 314 0.72 1.32 -20.34
CA TYR A 314 -0.62 1.19 -20.92
C TYR A 314 -1.34 -0.08 -20.48
N THR A 315 -2.67 -0.05 -20.50
CA THR A 315 -3.49 -1.24 -20.27
C THR A 315 -3.55 -2.08 -21.54
N LYS A 316 -3.18 -3.36 -21.49
CA LYS A 316 -3.33 -4.25 -22.66
C LYS A 316 -4.71 -4.89 -22.69
N HIS A 317 -5.42 -4.71 -23.80
CA HIS A 317 -6.67 -5.43 -24.04
C HIS A 317 -6.37 -6.81 -24.67
N GLN A 318 -6.79 -7.89 -24.00
CA GLN A 318 -6.50 -9.27 -24.39
C GLN A 318 -7.35 -9.80 -25.56
N THR A 319 -8.14 -8.96 -26.24
CA THR A 319 -8.93 -9.40 -27.40
C THR A 319 -9.01 -8.29 -28.43
N PRO A 320 -8.60 -8.51 -29.69
CA PRO A 320 -8.87 -7.55 -30.75
C PRO A 320 -10.39 -7.44 -30.91
N ILE A 321 -10.93 -6.26 -30.62
CA ILE A 321 -12.29 -5.92 -31.02
C ILE A 321 -12.24 -5.79 -32.54
N ARG A 322 -12.78 -6.80 -33.24
CA ARG A 322 -13.00 -6.76 -34.68
C ARG A 322 -14.16 -5.84 -35.02
#